data_AF-A0A7K2TM39-F1
#
_entry.id   AF-A0A7K2TM39-F1
#
_cell.length_a   1.000
_cell.length_b   1.000
_cell.length_c   1.000
_cell.angle_alpha   90.00
_cell.angle_beta   90.00
_cell.angle_gamma   90.00
#
_symmetry.space_group_name_H-M   'P 1'
#
loop_
_entity.id
_entity.type
_entity.pdbx_description
1 polymer ?
#
loop_
_entity_poly.entity_id
_entity_poly.type
_entity_poly.pdbx_seq_one_letter_code
_entity_poly.pdbx_strand_id
1 'polypeptide(L)'
;MLRSLGQRHVALGDEDVRVAALRGAVARLRRRLAVHPAEFSDRAIAEEELADLAALTARGVPDVRLLHRSLLLVAGAIGSVSALSSELTEVRLAVELFEGPRGR
;
A
#
# COMPACT_ATOMS: atom_id res chain seq x y z
N MET A 1 32.79 -8.67 -2.48
CA MET A 1 32.10 -7.37 -2.37
C MET A 1 31.72 -6.92 -3.77
N LEU A 2 30.44 -6.65 -4.05
CA LEU A 2 29.89 -5.87 -5.19
C LEU A 2 28.48 -6.39 -5.54
N ARG A 3 27.44 -5.78 -4.98
CA ARG A 3 26.16 -5.59 -5.70
C ARG A 3 25.31 -4.48 -5.09
N SER A 4 25.92 -3.32 -4.89
CA SER A 4 25.20 -2.06 -4.75
C SER A 4 24.92 -1.53 -6.16
N LEU A 5 23.96 -2.14 -6.87
CA LEU A 5 23.32 -1.47 -7.99
C LEU A 5 22.14 -0.73 -7.41
N GLY A 6 22.43 0.50 -6.98
CA GLY A 6 21.42 1.47 -6.59
C GLY A 6 20.35 1.49 -7.64
N GLN A 7 19.14 1.15 -7.22
CA GLN A 7 17.95 1.45 -7.98
C GLN A 7 18.00 2.94 -8.27
N ARG A 8 18.19 3.27 -9.54
CA ARG A 8 18.23 4.64 -10.03
C ARG A 8 16.79 5.13 -9.91
N HIS A 9 16.41 5.59 -8.72
CA HIS A 9 15.12 6.19 -8.44
C HIS A 9 14.99 7.38 -9.39
N VAL A 10 14.15 7.22 -10.41
CA VAL A 10 13.77 8.32 -11.30
C VAL A 10 12.83 9.19 -10.46
N ALA A 11 13.40 10.05 -9.63
CA ALA A 11 12.66 11.01 -8.84
C ALA A 11 11.96 11.97 -9.80
N LEU A 12 10.64 11.84 -9.95
CA LEU A 12 9.82 12.92 -10.51
C LEU A 12 9.67 13.98 -9.40
N GLY A 13 10.77 14.67 -9.09
CA GLY A 13 10.90 15.67 -8.02
C GLY A 13 10.99 15.07 -6.61
N ASP A 14 12.22 14.78 -6.14
CA ASP A 14 12.64 14.32 -4.78
C ASP A 14 11.92 13.10 -4.16
N GLU A 15 10.70 12.78 -4.58
CA GLU A 15 9.85 11.71 -4.09
C GLU A 15 10.08 10.42 -4.89
N ASP A 16 10.27 9.32 -4.15
CA ASP A 16 10.38 7.99 -4.73
C ASP A 16 9.07 7.61 -5.44
N VAL A 17 9.13 7.26 -6.73
CA VAL A 17 7.97 6.84 -7.53
C VAL A 17 7.17 5.71 -6.88
N ARG A 18 7.84 4.82 -6.15
CA ARG A 18 7.19 3.71 -5.43
C ARG A 18 6.32 4.24 -4.28
N VAL A 19 6.82 5.26 -3.58
CA VAL A 19 6.10 5.94 -2.50
C VAL A 19 4.90 6.70 -3.05
N ALA A 20 5.06 7.43 -4.15
CA ALA A 20 3.97 8.12 -4.83
C ALA A 20 2.87 7.15 -5.30
N ALA A 21 3.26 6.03 -5.91
CA ALA A 21 2.34 4.99 -6.37
C ALA A 21 1.55 4.37 -5.20
N LEU A 22 2.24 4.01 -4.12
CA LEU A 22 1.61 3.43 -2.94
C LEU A 22 0.64 4.41 -2.26
N ARG A 23 1.03 5.68 -2.08
CA ARG A 23 0.12 6.70 -1.54
C ARG A 23 -1.12 6.88 -2.42
N GLY A 24 -0.94 6.88 -3.74
CA GLY A 24 -2.04 6.97 -4.70
C GLY A 24 -3.03 5.83 -4.56
N ALA A 25 -2.54 4.59 -4.48
CA ALA A 25 -3.37 3.39 -4.31
C ALA A 25 -4.11 3.40 -2.96
N VAL A 26 -3.42 3.72 -1.87
CA VAL A 26 -4.00 3.82 -0.52
C VAL A 26 -5.10 4.88 -0.47
N ALA A 27 -4.88 6.04 -1.07
CA ALA A 27 -5.89 7.10 -1.12
C ALA A 27 -7.15 6.67 -1.90
N ARG A 28 -7.00 5.88 -2.97
CA ARG A 28 -8.14 5.29 -3.72
C ARG A 28 -8.90 4.29 -2.86
N LEU A 29 -8.20 3.36 -2.22
CA LEU A 29 -8.80 2.36 -1.33
C LEU A 29 -9.57 3.02 -0.18
N ARG A 30 -8.99 4.03 0.48
CA ARG A 30 -9.66 4.80 1.54
C ARG A 30 -10.93 5.50 1.04
N ARG A 31 -10.87 6.15 -0.12
CA ARG A 31 -12.06 6.78 -0.73
C ARG A 31 -13.14 5.74 -1.04
N ARG A 32 -12.75 4.60 -1.61
CA ARG A 32 -13.66 3.51 -1.93
C ARG A 32 -14.32 2.94 -0.68
N LEU A 33 -13.53 2.72 0.38
CA LEU A 33 -14.02 2.24 1.68
C LEU A 33 -14.99 3.25 2.31
N ALA A 34 -14.66 4.55 2.26
CA ALA A 34 -15.50 5.62 2.79
C ALA A 34 -16.90 5.66 2.15
N VAL A 35 -16.99 5.46 0.82
CA VAL A 35 -18.25 5.45 0.07
C VAL A 35 -18.92 4.07 0.04
N HIS A 36 -18.30 3.05 0.61
CA HIS A 36 -18.86 1.70 0.58
C HIS A 36 -19.97 1.58 1.65
N PRO A 37 -21.20 1.20 1.24
CA PRO A 37 -22.35 1.17 2.14
C PRO A 37 -22.39 -0.04 3.08
N ALA A 38 -21.53 -1.05 2.88
CA ALA A 38 -21.51 -2.22 3.76
C ALA A 38 -20.91 -1.87 5.13
N GLU A 39 -21.54 -2.40 6.17
CA GLU A 39 -21.01 -2.41 7.53
C GLU A 39 -20.01 -3.55 7.64
N PHE A 40 -18.71 -3.23 7.60
CA PHE A 40 -17.66 -4.20 7.92
C PHE A 40 -17.47 -4.21 9.44
N SER A 41 -17.45 -5.40 10.05
CA SER A 41 -17.24 -5.56 11.49
C SER A 41 -16.00 -4.81 11.99
N ASP A 42 -14.95 -4.79 11.18
CA ASP A 42 -13.66 -4.19 11.52
C ASP A 42 -13.32 -2.98 10.63
N ARG A 43 -14.33 -2.26 10.11
CA ARG A 43 -14.14 -1.11 9.22
C ARG A 43 -13.19 -0.06 9.80
N ALA A 44 -13.40 0.30 11.08
CA ALA A 44 -12.60 1.32 11.75
C ALA A 44 -11.12 0.91 11.83
N ILE A 45 -10.86 -0.38 12.09
CA ILE A 45 -9.51 -0.94 12.13
C ILE A 45 -8.87 -0.86 10.74
N ALA A 46 -9.61 -1.22 9.69
CA ALA A 46 -9.11 -1.11 8.32
C ALA A 46 -8.79 0.35 7.92
N GLU A 47 -9.64 1.31 8.32
CA GLU A 47 -9.42 2.73 8.04
C GLU A 47 -8.21 3.29 8.81
N GLU A 48 -8.01 2.87 10.07
CA GLU A 48 -6.86 3.23 10.90
C GLU A 48 -5.55 2.68 10.33
N GLU A 49 -5.51 1.38 9.99
CA GLU A 49 -4.33 0.75 9.36
C GLU A 49 -3.97 1.41 8.02
N LEU A 50 -4.97 1.82 7.23
CA LEU A 50 -4.74 2.57 5.99
C LEU A 50 -4.19 3.99 6.25
N ALA A 51 -4.58 4.62 7.36
CA ALA A 51 -4.02 5.90 7.78
C ALA A 51 -2.57 5.76 8.24
N ASP A 52 -2.25 4.71 8.99
CA ASP A 52 -0.88 4.38 9.40
C ASP A 52 0.01 4.07 8.20
N LEU A 53 -0.49 3.31 7.22
CA LEU A 53 0.26 3.02 6.01
C LEU A 53 0.53 4.29 5.18
N ALA A 54 -0.43 5.22 5.13
CA ALA A 54 -0.21 6.54 4.54
C ALA A 54 0.84 7.36 5.33
N ALA A 55 0.84 7.28 6.66
CA ALA A 55 1.83 7.96 7.50
C ALA A 55 3.25 7.35 7.36
N LEU A 56 3.35 6.04 7.22
CA LEU A 56 4.62 5.34 6.97
C LEU A 56 5.26 5.80 5.67
N THR A 57 4.46 5.88 4.61
CA THR A 57 4.93 6.38 3.31
C THR A 57 5.26 7.87 3.34
N ALA A 58 4.60 8.68 4.19
CA ALA A 58 4.93 10.10 4.38
C ALA A 58 6.34 10.33 4.95
N ARG A 59 6.87 9.37 5.73
CA ARG A 59 8.18 9.46 6.37
C ARG A 59 9.35 9.01 5.49
N GLY A 60 9.09 8.51 4.29
CA GLY A 60 10.10 8.03 3.35
C GLY A 60 9.79 6.63 2.82
N VAL A 61 10.84 5.85 2.51
CA VAL A 61 10.71 4.47 2.03
C VAL A 61 10.42 3.54 3.22
N PRO A 62 9.22 2.92 3.32
CA PRO A 62 8.88 2.00 4.40
C PRO A 62 9.54 0.63 4.23
N ASP A 63 9.64 -0.13 5.32
CA ASP A 63 10.11 -1.53 5.29
C ASP A 63 9.09 -2.44 4.60
N VAL A 64 9.57 -3.28 3.68
CA VAL A 64 8.72 -4.16 2.86
C VAL A 64 7.96 -5.19 3.70
N ARG A 65 8.57 -5.72 4.78
CA ARG A 65 7.88 -6.66 5.68
C ARG A 65 6.76 -5.96 6.44
N LEU A 66 6.98 -4.69 6.81
CA LEU A 66 5.97 -3.86 7.45
C LEU A 66 4.78 -3.61 6.50
N LEU A 67 5.06 -3.29 5.23
CA LEU A 67 4.02 -3.10 4.21
C LEU A 67 3.16 -4.36 4.02
N HIS A 68 3.79 -5.54 3.88
CA HIS A 68 3.06 -6.79 3.75
C HIS A 68 2.21 -7.11 4.98
N ARG A 69 2.74 -6.88 6.18
CA ARG A 69 1.99 -7.09 7.42
C ARG A 69 0.75 -6.20 7.46
N SER A 70 0.89 -4.89 7.21
CA SER A 70 -0.26 -3.98 7.21
C SER A 70 -1.28 -4.32 6.12
N LEU A 71 -0.83 -4.75 4.94
CA LEU A 71 -1.73 -5.21 3.88
C LEU A 71 -2.56 -6.43 4.31
N LEU A 72 -1.94 -7.39 5.01
CA LEU A 72 -2.64 -8.54 5.55
C LEU A 72 -3.66 -8.17 6.63
N LEU A 73 -3.34 -7.19 7.49
CA LEU A 73 -4.29 -6.68 8.49
C LEU A 73 -5.50 -6.01 7.83
N VAL A 74 -5.27 -5.14 6.84
CA VAL A 74 -6.33 -4.52 6.05
C VAL A 74 -7.20 -5.58 5.35
N ALA A 75 -6.58 -6.59 4.73
CA ALA A 75 -7.31 -7.68 4.07
C ALA A 75 -8.13 -8.52 5.06
N GLY A 76 -7.61 -8.76 6.27
CA GLY A 76 -8.33 -9.47 7.33
C GLY A 76 -9.52 -8.67 7.87
N ALA A 77 -9.36 -7.35 8.04
CA ALA A 77 -10.40 -6.47 8.57
C ALA A 77 -11.52 -6.17 7.54
N ILE A 78 -11.19 -6.14 6.25
CA ILE A 78 -12.17 -5.95 5.18
C ILE A 78 -12.82 -7.28 4.76
N GLY A 79 -12.09 -8.39 4.85
CA GLY A 79 -12.52 -9.71 4.36
C GLY A 79 -12.52 -9.84 2.82
N SER A 80 -13.10 -10.93 2.31
CA SER A 80 -13.19 -11.22 0.86
C SER A 80 -14.28 -10.40 0.16
N VAL A 81 -14.14 -9.08 0.14
CA VAL A 81 -15.11 -8.16 -0.48
C VAL A 81 -14.70 -7.90 -1.92
N SER A 82 -15.38 -8.57 -2.86
CA SER A 82 -15.09 -8.43 -4.29
C SER A 82 -15.16 -6.98 -4.80
N ALA A 83 -15.99 -6.13 -4.16
CA ALA A 83 -16.16 -4.72 -4.51
C ALA A 83 -14.95 -3.82 -4.19
N LEU A 84 -13.98 -4.33 -3.40
CA LEU A 84 -12.72 -3.68 -3.02
C LEU A 84 -11.49 -4.40 -3.60
N SER A 85 -11.71 -5.48 -4.35
CA SER A 85 -10.64 -6.33 -4.88
C SER A 85 -9.71 -5.58 -5.84
N SER A 86 -10.26 -4.68 -6.65
CA SER A 86 -9.49 -3.89 -7.61
C SER A 86 -8.54 -2.94 -6.88
N GLU A 87 -9.05 -2.20 -5.90
CA GLU A 87 -8.27 -1.24 -5.11
C GLU A 87 -7.24 -1.94 -4.22
N LEU A 88 -7.58 -3.08 -3.61
CA LEU A 88 -6.63 -3.91 -2.88
C LEU A 88 -5.53 -4.47 -3.80
N THR A 89 -5.87 -4.85 -5.04
CA THR A 89 -4.88 -5.30 -6.03
C THR A 89 -3.92 -4.18 -6.40
N GLU A 90 -4.40 -2.95 -6.59
CA GLU A 90 -3.53 -1.80 -6.84
C GLU A 90 -2.55 -1.54 -5.68
N VAL A 91 -3.02 -1.64 -4.42
CA VAL A 91 -2.14 -1.50 -3.25
C VAL A 91 -1.08 -2.61 -3.23
N ARG A 92 -1.48 -3.87 -3.50
CA ARG A 92 -0.54 -5.00 -3.60
C ARG A 92 0.52 -4.78 -4.68
N LEU A 93 0.11 -4.38 -5.88
CA LEU A 93 1.04 -4.07 -6.97
C LEU A 93 1.99 -2.93 -6.61
N ALA A 94 1.52 -1.91 -5.89
CA ALA A 94 2.38 -0.83 -5.41
C ALA A 94 3.40 -1.31 -4.36
N VAL A 95 3.04 -2.25 -3.49
CA VAL A 95 3.97 -2.89 -2.54
C VAL A 95 5.02 -3.74 -3.28
N GLU A 96 4.64 -4.46 -4.33
CA GLU A 96 5.56 -5.27 -5.16
C GLU A 96 6.66 -4.40 -5.82
N LEU A 97 6.39 -3.10 -6.08
CA LEU A 97 7.42 -2.18 -6.58
C LEU A 97 8.62 -2.02 -5.62
N PHE A 98 8.43 -2.27 -4.32
CA PHE A 98 9.50 -2.20 -3.33
C PHE A 98 10.37 -3.48 -3.30
N GLU A 99 9.89 -4.59 -3.84
CA GLU A 99 10.59 -5.89 -3.89
C GLU A 99 11.60 -5.97 -5.05
N GLY A 100 11.51 -5.04 -6.01
CA GLY A 100 12.34 -5.03 -7.20
C GLY A 100 11.93 -6.10 -8.23
N PRO A 101 12.65 -6.20 -9.37
CA PRO A 101 12.23 -6.98 -10.55
C PRO A 101 12.25 -8.51 -10.37
N ARG A 102 12.27 -9.02 -9.13
CA ARG A 102 12.29 -10.46 -8.82
C ARG A 102 11.00 -10.97 -8.17
N GLY A 103 10.01 -10.11 -7.91
CA GLY A 103 8.71 -10.51 -7.37
C GLY A 103 7.74 -10.97 -8.46
N ARG A 104 7.95 -12.14 -9.07
CA ARG A 104 6.93 -12.87 -9.82
C ARG A 104 7.10 -14.37 -9.66
#